data_AF-A0A6G3TWA5-F1
#
_entry.id   AF-A0A6G3TWA5-F1
#
_cell.length_a   1.000
_cell.length_b   1.000
_cell.length_c   1.000
_cell.angle_alpha   90.00
_cell.angle_beta   90.00
_cell.angle_gamma   90.00
#
_symmetry.space_group_name_H-M   'P 1'
#
loop_
_entity.id
_entity.type
_entity.pdbx_description
1 polymer ?
#
loop_
_entity_poly.entity_id
_entity_poly.type
_entity_poly.pdbx_seq_one_letter_code
_entity_poly.pdbx_strand_id
1 'polypeptide(L)'
;PVGATADELGIGARQLHRRSLVAFGYGPKMLARILRMRRALALARAGTPPAETAARTGYADQAHLSREVRALAGLPLRELLRGGGG
;
A
#
# COMPACT_ATOMS: atom_id res chain seq x y z
N PRO A 1 2.21 6.96 10.77
CA PRO A 1 2.51 8.22 10.01
C PRO A 1 4.00 8.23 9.62
N VAL A 2 4.41 8.92 8.55
CA VAL A 2 5.82 8.93 8.11
C VAL A 2 6.77 9.43 9.21
N GLY A 3 6.32 10.37 10.05
CA GLY A 3 7.07 10.83 11.23
C GLY A 3 7.37 9.70 12.22
N ALA A 4 6.33 8.98 12.67
CA ALA A 4 6.49 7.82 13.56
C ALA A 4 7.45 6.75 12.99
N THR A 5 7.37 6.47 11.68
CA THR A 5 8.30 5.53 11.02
C THR A 5 9.74 6.08 10.96
N ALA A 6 9.92 7.39 10.82
CA ALA A 6 11.25 8.02 10.88
C ALA A 6 11.85 7.90 12.29
N ASP A 7 11.03 8.17 13.31
CA ASP A 7 11.43 8.11 14.72
C ASP A 7 11.77 6.67 15.14
N GLU A 8 10.97 5.68 14.74
CA GLU A 8 11.26 4.24 14.93
C GLU A 8 12.58 3.79 14.28
N LEU A 9 12.97 4.42 13.16
CA LEU A 9 14.21 4.13 12.44
C LEU A 9 15.39 4.98 12.94
N GLY A 10 15.20 5.84 13.96
CA GLY A 10 16.21 6.74 14.49
C GLY A 10 16.71 7.77 13.47
N ILE A 11 15.92 8.08 12.43
CA ILE A 11 16.29 9.02 11.36
C ILE A 11 15.24 10.10 11.18
N GLY A 12 15.65 11.36 11.02
CA GLY A 12 14.70 12.44 10.75
C GLY A 12 13.94 12.26 9.42
N ALA A 13 12.74 12.86 9.32
CA ALA A 13 11.88 12.77 8.13
C ALA A 13 12.57 13.16 6.80
N ARG A 14 13.47 14.16 6.81
CA ARG A 14 14.29 14.54 5.64
C ARG A 14 15.23 13.41 5.20
N GLN A 15 15.86 12.72 6.15
CA GLN A 15 16.77 11.61 5.89
C GLN A 15 16.00 10.38 5.35
N LEU A 16 14.83 10.09 5.91
CA LEU A 16 13.94 9.04 5.41
C LEU A 16 13.46 9.35 3.97
N HIS A 17 13.13 10.62 3.70
CA HIS A 17 12.76 11.07 2.35
C HIS A 17 13.88 10.85 1.34
N ARG A 18 15.10 11.32 1.65
CA ARG A 18 16.26 11.16 0.78
C ARG A 18 16.56 9.68 0.51
N ARG A 19 16.54 8.83 1.54
CA ARG A 19 16.75 7.38 1.38
C ARG A 19 15.69 6.74 0.48
N SER A 20 14.43 7.15 0.64
CA SER A 20 13.33 6.62 -0.19
C SER A 20 13.51 7.01 -1.66
N LEU A 21 13.86 8.27 -1.94
CA LEU A 21 14.13 8.74 -3.30
C LEU A 21 15.29 7.98 -3.94
N VAL A 22 16.41 7.81 -3.22
CA VAL A 22 17.59 7.09 -3.73
C VAL A 22 17.28 5.62 -4.00
N ALA A 23 16.56 4.96 -3.11
CA ALA A 23 16.30 3.52 -3.22
C ALA A 23 15.16 3.16 -4.18
N PHE A 24 14.13 4.01 -4.30
CA PHE A 24 12.89 3.66 -4.99
C PHE A 24 12.45 4.68 -6.05
N GLY A 25 13.08 5.84 -6.13
CA GLY A 25 12.66 6.94 -7.02
C GLY A 25 11.45 7.73 -6.51
N TYR A 26 10.91 7.42 -5.33
CA TYR A 26 9.75 8.11 -4.75
C TYR A 26 9.86 8.25 -3.21
N GLY A 27 9.13 9.21 -2.66
CA GLY A 27 9.15 9.50 -1.22
C GLY A 27 8.45 8.44 -0.35
N PRO A 28 8.66 8.49 0.98
CA PRO A 28 8.17 7.48 1.93
C PRO A 28 6.64 7.38 1.99
N LYS A 29 5.93 8.46 1.68
CA LYS A 29 4.46 8.44 1.57
C LYS A 29 4.01 7.53 0.43
N MET A 30 4.65 7.60 -0.74
CA MET A 30 4.33 6.73 -1.88
C MET A 30 4.71 5.27 -1.57
N LEU A 31 5.89 5.07 -0.96
CA LEU A 31 6.31 3.74 -0.50
C LEU A 31 5.26 3.11 0.44
N ALA A 32 4.78 3.87 1.43
CA ALA A 32 3.76 3.38 2.35
C ALA A 32 2.45 3.00 1.64
N ARG A 33 2.02 3.77 0.63
CA ARG A 33 0.84 3.45 -0.19
C ARG A 33 1.03 2.14 -0.96
N ILE A 34 2.19 1.96 -1.59
CA ILE A 34 2.53 0.73 -2.33
C ILE A 34 2.55 -0.49 -1.40
N LEU A 35 3.22 -0.38 -0.25
CA LEU A 35 3.30 -1.48 0.73
C LEU A 35 1.93 -1.84 1.29
N ARG A 36 1.09 -0.84 1.59
CA ARG A 36 -0.31 -1.06 2.00
C ARG A 36 -1.10 -1.80 0.93
N MET A 37 -1.02 -1.35 -0.33
CA MET A 37 -1.70 -2.01 -1.45
C MET A 37 -1.23 -3.46 -1.61
N ARG A 38 0.09 -3.72 -1.54
CA ARG A 38 0.65 -5.08 -1.64
C ARG A 38 0.08 -6.00 -0.55
N ARG A 39 -0.01 -5.51 0.70
CA ARG A 39 -0.62 -6.25 1.82
C ARG A 39 -2.11 -6.53 1.56
N ALA A 40 -2.85 -5.56 1.03
CA ALA A 40 -4.27 -5.73 0.69
C ALA A 40 -4.47 -6.77 -0.41
N LEU A 41 -3.65 -6.74 -1.46
CA LEU A 41 -3.69 -7.75 -2.52
C LEU A 41 -3.38 -9.15 -1.98
N ALA A 42 -2.43 -9.29 -1.05
CA ALA A 42 -2.12 -10.58 -0.44
C ALA A 42 -3.31 -11.15 0.35
N LEU A 43 -3.98 -10.34 1.17
CA LEU A 43 -5.17 -10.77 1.92
C LEU A 43 -6.34 -11.13 1.00
N ALA A 44 -6.61 -10.29 0.00
CA ALA A 44 -7.69 -10.55 -0.95
C ALA A 44 -7.44 -11.81 -1.79
N ARG A 45 -6.18 -12.09 -2.18
CA ARG A 45 -5.82 -13.36 -2.85
C ARG A 45 -5.98 -14.57 -1.95
N ALA A 46 -5.74 -14.42 -0.64
CA ALA A 46 -6.03 -15.44 0.35
C ALA A 46 -7.53 -15.63 0.65
N GLY A 47 -8.43 -14.97 -0.10
CA GLY A 47 -9.87 -15.12 0.03
C GLY A 47 -10.54 -14.17 1.02
N THR A 48 -9.80 -13.22 1.61
CA THR A 48 -10.41 -12.23 2.52
C THR A 48 -11.37 -11.32 1.75
N PRO A 49 -12.63 -11.14 2.19
CA PRO A 49 -13.58 -10.25 1.51
C PRO A 49 -13.04 -8.82 1.33
N PRO A 50 -13.38 -8.10 0.25
CA PRO A 50 -12.80 -6.78 -0.02
C PRO A 50 -13.02 -5.72 1.08
N ALA A 51 -14.20 -5.71 1.72
CA ALA A 51 -14.50 -4.81 2.82
C ALA A 51 -13.65 -5.10 4.07
N GLU A 52 -13.47 -6.38 4.41
CA GLU A 52 -12.61 -6.80 5.52
C GLU A 52 -11.12 -6.52 5.19
N THR A 53 -10.71 -6.78 3.96
CA THR A 53 -9.36 -6.45 3.47
C THR A 53 -9.05 -4.96 3.64
N ALA A 54 -10.00 -4.09 3.28
CA ALA A 54 -9.88 -2.65 3.46
C ALA A 54 -9.64 -2.28 4.93
N ALA A 55 -10.50 -2.76 5.83
CA ALA A 55 -10.38 -2.51 7.26
C ALA A 55 -9.04 -3.01 7.83
N ARG A 56 -8.62 -4.24 7.50
CA ARG A 56 -7.38 -4.87 8.01
C ARG A 56 -6.10 -4.22 7.48
N THR A 57 -6.17 -3.44 6.41
CA THR A 57 -5.02 -2.77 5.80
C THR A 57 -5.05 -1.26 5.94
N GLY A 58 -6.02 -0.71 6.68
CA GLY A 58 -6.08 0.72 6.98
C GLY A 58 -6.64 1.58 5.85
N TYR A 59 -7.47 0.99 4.98
CA TYR A 59 -8.38 1.76 4.12
C TYR A 59 -9.69 2.01 4.86
N ALA A 60 -10.30 3.15 4.60
CA ALA A 60 -11.56 3.56 5.23
C ALA A 60 -12.72 2.61 4.87
N ASP A 61 -12.75 2.15 3.62
CA ASP A 61 -13.77 1.24 3.08
C ASP A 61 -13.26 0.54 1.80
N GLN A 62 -14.06 -0.37 1.25
CA GLN A 62 -13.76 -1.07 0.00
C GLN A 62 -13.59 -0.12 -1.20
N ALA A 63 -14.31 1.00 -1.24
CA ALA A 63 -14.23 1.95 -2.34
C ALA A 63 -12.90 2.73 -2.33
N HIS A 64 -12.40 3.08 -1.14
CA HIS A 64 -11.07 3.65 -0.94
C HIS A 64 -9.98 2.67 -1.37
N LEU A 65 -10.06 1.40 -0.94
CA LEU A 65 -9.15 0.35 -1.43
C LEU A 65 -9.17 0.26 -2.96
N SER A 66 -10.36 0.22 -3.57
CA SER A 66 -10.51 0.09 -5.03
C SER A 66 -9.94 1.29 -5.80
N ARG A 67 -10.14 2.51 -5.30
CA ARG A 67 -9.56 3.73 -5.87
C ARG A 67 -8.04 3.73 -5.78
N GLU A 68 -7.50 3.32 -4.65
CA GLU A 68 -6.04 3.27 -4.45
C GLU A 68 -5.39 2.23 -5.37
N VAL A 69 -5.98 1.04 -5.47
CA VAL A 69 -5.51 -0.03 -6.37
C VAL A 69 -5.50 0.45 -7.82
N ARG A 70 -6.59 1.08 -8.28
CA ARG A 70 -6.65 1.62 -9.64
C ARG A 70 -5.62 2.73 -9.87
N ALA A 71 -5.42 3.60 -8.88
CA ALA A 71 -4.46 4.71 -8.97
C ALA A 71 -3.00 4.22 -9.05
N LEU A 72 -2.66 3.11 -8.38
CA LEU A 72 -1.29 2.59 -8.31
C LEU A 72 -0.98 1.53 -9.37
N ALA A 73 -1.95 0.68 -9.72
CA ALA A 73 -1.74 -0.46 -10.61
C ALA A 73 -2.39 -0.28 -12.00
N GLY A 74 -3.15 0.80 -12.22
CA GLY A 74 -3.87 1.05 -13.48
C GLY A 74 -5.09 0.14 -13.71
N LEU A 75 -5.20 -0.96 -12.98
CA LEU A 75 -6.24 -1.97 -13.12
C LEU A 75 -7.15 -2.04 -11.88
N PRO A 76 -8.42 -2.45 -12.01
CA PRO A 76 -9.30 -2.63 -10.87
C PRO A 76 -8.90 -3.87 -10.05
N LEU A 77 -9.18 -3.82 -8.73
CA LEU A 77 -8.85 -4.90 -7.78
C LEU A 77 -9.28 -6.28 -8.28
N ARG A 78 -10.51 -6.41 -8.79
CA ARG A 78 -11.04 -7.68 -9.32
C ARG A 78 -10.19 -8.31 -10.43
N GLU A 79 -9.54 -7.50 -11.27
CA GLU A 79 -8.73 -7.99 -12.39
C GLU A 79 -7.37 -8.46 -11.89
N LEU A 80 -6.77 -7.74 -10.93
CA LEU A 80 -5.52 -8.14 -10.28
C LEU A 80 -5.63 -9.43 -9.45
N LEU A 81 -6.85 -9.78 -9.01
CA LEU A 81 -7.14 -11.03 -8.31
C LEU A 81 -7.32 -12.22 -9.26
N ARG A 82 -7.86 -11.98 -10.46
CA ARG A 82 -8.05 -13.03 -11.48
C ARG A 82 -6.74 -13.56 -12.06
N GLY A 83 -5.70 -12.73 -12.15
CA GLY A 83 -4.38 -13.12 -12.65
C GLY A 83 -3.43 -13.74 -11.62
N GLY A 84 -3.87 -13.98 -10.38
CA GLY A 84 -3.02 -14.46 -9.28
C GLY A 84 -3.18 -15.93 -8.89
N GLY A 85 -3.98 -16.69 -9.63
CA GLY A 85 -4.15 -18.14 -9.44
C GLY A 85 -3.29 -18.89 -10.45
N GLY A 86 -2.05 -19.16 -10.07
CA GLY A 86 -1.11 -20.05 -10.74
C GLY A 86 -0.31 -20.79 -9.68
#